data_AF-X1DUJ4-F1
#
_entry.id   AF-X1DUJ4-F1
#
_cell.length_a   1.000
_cell.length_b   1.000
_cell.length_c   1.000
_cell.angle_alpha   90.00
_cell.angle_beta   90.00
_cell.angle_gamma   90.00
#
_symmetry.space_group_name_H-M   'P 1'
#
loop_
_entity.id
_entity.type
_entity.pdbx_description
1 polymer ?
#
loop_
_entity_poly.entity_id
_entity_poly.type
_entity_poly.pdbx_seq_one_letter_code
_entity_poly.pdbx_strand_id
1 'polypeptide(L)'
;MGRILFNDALPPQLRFYNKIVDRASLRTLVSDCIRLLGNEGTASVLDRLKQLGFDYATRSGVSIAMNDIEEPPDKHELLKEAEERVSLIEEQFNHG
;
A
#
# COMPACT_ATOMS: atom_id res chain seq x y z
N MET A 1 1.99 -1.05 21.37
CA MET A 1 2.93 0.10 21.41
C MET A 1 2.80 1.02 20.19
N GLY A 2 3.02 0.56 18.94
CA GLY A 2 2.95 1.43 17.75
C GLY A 2 1.62 2.20 17.57
N ARG A 3 0.48 1.55 17.85
CA ARG A 3 -0.84 2.21 17.81
C ARG A 3 -0.98 3.33 18.84
N ILE A 4 -0.34 3.21 20.01
CA ILE A 4 -0.38 4.26 21.04
C ILE A 4 0.39 5.49 20.54
N LEU A 5 1.60 5.28 20.02
CA LEU A 5 2.43 6.35 19.44
C LEU A 5 1.74 7.05 18.26
N PHE A 6 1.06 6.29 17.40
CA PHE A 6 0.25 6.87 16.33
C PHE A 6 -0.85 7.78 16.88
N ASN A 7 -1.57 7.33 17.93
CA ASN A 7 -2.63 8.10 18.57
C ASN A 7 -2.11 9.34 19.31
N ASP A 8 -0.87 9.33 19.81
CA ASP A 8 -0.26 10.50 20.44
C ASP A 8 0.05 11.61 19.42
N ALA A 9 0.37 11.23 18.17
CA ALA A 9 0.55 12.18 17.07
C ALA A 9 -0.76 12.83 16.58
N LEU A 10 -1.91 12.23 16.95
CA LEU A 10 -3.25 12.70 16.58
C LEU A 10 -3.80 13.74 17.56
N PRO A 11 -4.68 14.65 17.08
CA PRO A 11 -5.38 15.58 17.93
C PRO A 11 -6.33 14.83 18.89
N PRO A 12 -6.55 15.32 20.12
CA PRO A 12 -7.35 14.63 21.14
C PRO A 12 -8.72 14.14 20.66
N GLN A 13 -9.35 14.88 19.76
CA GLN A 13 -10.68 14.58 19.21
C GLN A 13 -10.70 13.37 18.26
N LEU A 14 -9.55 12.98 17.70
CA LEU A 14 -9.42 11.88 16.73
C LEU A 14 -8.57 10.72 17.27
N ARG A 15 -8.25 10.73 18.57
CA ARG A 15 -7.53 9.63 19.21
C ARG A 15 -8.41 8.37 19.28
N PHE A 16 -7.75 7.25 19.55
CA PHE A 16 -8.30 5.89 19.62
C PHE A 16 -8.45 5.16 18.26
N TYR A 17 -7.54 5.40 17.32
CA TYR A 17 -7.37 4.54 16.14
C TYR A 17 -6.75 3.19 16.52
N ASN A 18 -7.58 2.14 16.57
CA ASN A 18 -7.16 0.79 16.92
C ASN A 18 -7.27 -0.23 15.75
N LYS A 19 -6.96 0.21 14.54
CA LYS A 19 -6.94 -0.62 13.33
C LYS A 19 -5.65 -0.40 12.55
N ILE A 20 -5.37 -1.26 11.56
CA ILE A 20 -4.29 -1.01 10.60
C ILE A 20 -4.64 0.26 9.83
N VAL A 21 -3.67 1.17 9.76
CA VAL A 21 -3.81 2.46 9.09
C VAL A 21 -3.21 2.32 7.69
N ASP A 22 -4.08 2.04 6.73
CA ASP A 22 -3.75 2.00 5.31
C ASP A 22 -3.93 3.37 4.66
N ARG A 23 -3.61 3.46 3.36
CA ARG A 23 -3.75 4.71 2.60
C ARG A 23 -5.18 5.26 2.64
N ALA A 24 -6.18 4.39 2.58
CA ALA A 24 -7.58 4.81 2.61
C ALA A 24 -7.97 5.37 3.98
N SER A 25 -7.59 4.69 5.06
CA SER A 25 -7.83 5.16 6.43
C SER A 25 -7.12 6.48 6.71
N LEU A 26 -5.89 6.68 6.23
CA LEU A 26 -5.20 7.96 6.34
C LEU A 26 -5.97 9.08 5.64
N ARG A 27 -6.47 8.84 4.42
CA ARG A 27 -7.24 9.85 3.67
C ARG A 27 -8.49 10.28 4.44
N THR A 28 -9.22 9.32 5.02
CA THR A 28 -10.39 9.63 5.86
C THR A 28 -9.98 10.44 7.09
N LEU A 29 -8.89 10.07 7.76
CA LEU A 29 -8.37 10.79 8.92
C LEU A 29 -8.01 12.24 8.56
N VAL A 30 -7.35 12.48 7.42
CA VAL A 30 -7.06 13.85 6.95
C VAL A 30 -8.36 14.64 6.73
N SER A 31 -9.37 14.03 6.11
CA SER A 31 -10.67 14.68 5.91
C SER A 31 -11.33 15.06 7.24
N ASP A 32 -11.25 14.19 8.24
CA ASP A 32 -11.77 14.47 9.58
C ASP A 32 -10.98 15.57 10.29
N CYS A 33 -9.64 15.60 10.15
CA CYS A 33 -8.80 16.69 10.65
C CYS A 33 -9.22 18.04 10.05
N ILE A 34 -9.45 18.11 8.73
CA ILE A 34 -9.86 19.35 8.06
C ILE A 34 -11.21 19.81 8.62
N ARG A 35 -12.17 18.89 8.79
CA ARG A 35 -13.50 19.19 9.33
C ARG A 35 -13.46 19.70 10.77
N LEU A 36 -12.55 19.18 11.60
CA LEU A 36 -12.51 19.51 13.03
C LEU A 36 -11.57 20.66 13.38
N LEU A 37 -10.46 20.82 12.65
CA LEU A 37 -9.36 21.72 13.01
C LEU A 37 -9.07 22.78 11.93
N GLY A 38 -9.73 22.70 10.77
CA GLY A 38 -9.41 23.53 9.61
C GLY A 38 -8.05 23.22 9.00
N ASN A 39 -7.63 24.03 8.03
CA ASN A 39 -6.42 23.78 7.24
C ASN A 39 -5.14 23.89 8.08
N GLU A 40 -5.00 24.93 8.90
CA GLU A 40 -3.79 25.16 9.71
C GLU A 40 -3.58 24.07 10.76
N GLY A 41 -4.64 23.71 11.49
CA GLY A 41 -4.57 22.64 12.48
C GLY A 41 -4.28 21.28 11.84
N THR A 42 -4.85 21.03 10.65
CA THR A 42 -4.55 19.82 9.87
C THR A 42 -3.09 19.77 9.43
N ALA A 43 -2.52 20.89 8.97
CA ALA A 43 -1.12 20.94 8.55
C ALA A 43 -0.17 20.51 9.69
N SER A 44 -0.41 21.00 10.91
CA SER A 44 0.37 20.60 12.10
C SER A 44 0.26 19.09 12.40
N VAL A 45 -0.94 18.51 12.26
CA VAL A 45 -1.14 17.06 12.44
C VAL A 45 -0.41 16.27 11.35
N LEU A 46 -0.49 16.71 10.09
CA LEU A 46 0.18 16.06 8.97
C LEU A 46 1.70 16.08 9.12
N ASP A 47 2.28 17.17 9.62
CA ASP A 47 3.72 17.23 9.89
C ASP A 47 4.16 16.25 10.97
N ARG A 48 3.39 16.10 12.05
CA ARG A 48 3.66 15.07 13.07
C ARG A 48 3.57 13.66 12.51
N LEU A 49 2.53 13.37 11.72
CA LEU A 49 2.35 12.07 11.08
C LEU A 49 3.46 11.78 10.06
N LYS A 50 3.92 12.78 9.32
CA LYS A 50 5.04 12.69 8.38
C LYS A 50 6.34 12.33 9.11
N GLN A 51 6.67 13.04 10.19
CA GLN A 51 7.87 12.75 10.98
C GLN A 51 7.83 11.34 11.57
N LEU A 52 6.71 10.97 12.17
CA LEU A 52 6.51 9.62 12.71
C LEU A 52 6.62 8.56 11.59
N GLY A 53 5.96 8.78 10.46
CA GLY A 53 5.99 7.89 9.32
C GLY A 53 7.40 7.66 8.78
N PHE A 54 8.19 8.72 8.63
CA PHE A 54 9.57 8.59 8.15
C PHE A 54 10.48 7.88 9.15
N ASP A 55 10.40 8.19 10.45
CA ASP A 55 11.22 7.50 11.47
C ASP A 55 10.95 5.98 11.45
N TYR A 56 9.68 5.59 11.47
CA TYR A 56 9.31 4.17 11.50
C TYR A 56 9.46 3.49 10.13
N ALA A 57 9.37 4.21 9.01
CA ALA A 57 9.68 3.66 7.69
C ALA A 57 11.17 3.35 7.54
N THR A 58 12.06 4.20 8.08
CA THR A 58 13.49 3.91 8.09
C THR A 58 13.81 2.73 9.02
N ARG A 59 13.17 2.67 10.18
CA ARG A 59 13.41 1.60 11.17
C ARG A 59 12.76 0.26 10.82
N SER A 60 11.78 0.24 9.91
CA SER A 60 11.12 -1.01 9.50
C SER A 60 12.02 -1.92 8.67
N GLY A 61 13.12 -1.38 8.10
CA GLY A 61 14.07 -2.16 7.31
C GLY A 61 13.45 -2.75 6.04
N VAL A 62 12.34 -2.18 5.55
CA VAL A 62 11.70 -2.62 4.31
C VAL A 62 12.68 -2.41 3.15
N SER A 63 13.04 -3.50 2.50
CA SER A 63 13.91 -3.55 1.33
C SER A 63 13.31 -4.49 0.30
N ILE A 64 13.87 -4.50 -0.90
CA ILE A 64 13.49 -5.43 -1.98
C ILE A 64 14.72 -6.27 -2.30
N ALA A 65 14.60 -7.58 -2.17
CA ALA A 65 15.57 -8.59 -2.56
C ALA A 65 14.99 -9.48 -3.68
N MET A 66 15.87 -10.16 -4.43
CA MET A 66 15.44 -11.10 -5.47
C MET A 66 14.52 -12.21 -4.90
N ASN A 67 14.76 -12.61 -3.66
CA ASN A 67 13.96 -13.63 -2.98
C ASN A 67 12.56 -13.14 -2.56
N ASP A 68 12.30 -11.83 -2.60
CA ASP A 68 10.96 -11.28 -2.34
C ASP A 68 10.05 -11.40 -3.57
N ILE A 69 10.61 -11.79 -4.72
CA ILE A 69 9.88 -12.03 -5.96
C ILE A 69 9.51 -13.51 -6.01
N GLU A 70 8.29 -13.83 -5.58
CA GLU A 70 7.74 -15.18 -5.67
C GLU A 70 7.36 -15.50 -7.12
N GLU A 71 7.94 -16.56 -7.68
CA GLU A 71 7.57 -17.06 -9.00
C GLU A 71 6.24 -17.81 -8.92
N PRO A 72 5.23 -17.47 -9.75
CA PRO A 72 3.96 -18.19 -9.74
C PRO A 72 4.16 -19.67 -10.08
N PRO A 73 3.58 -20.61 -9.32
CA PRO A 73 3.76 -22.04 -9.55
C PRO A 73 3.24 -22.48 -10.94
N ASP A 74 2.17 -21.83 -11.40
CA ASP A 74 1.47 -22.18 -12.64
C ASP A 74 2.09 -21.53 -13.89
N LYS A 75 3.20 -20.78 -13.74
CA LYS A 75 3.82 -20.02 -14.83
C LYS A 75 4.15 -20.90 -16.04
N HIS A 76 4.68 -22.10 -15.82
CA HIS A 76 5.04 -23.01 -16.90
C HIS A 76 3.81 -23.54 -17.65
N GLU A 77 2.73 -23.85 -16.94
CA GLU A 77 1.49 -24.32 -17.55
C GLU A 77 0.83 -23.21 -18.37
N LEU A 78 0.76 -21.99 -17.82
CA LEU A 78 0.21 -20.83 -18.52
C LEU A 78 0.98 -20.49 -19.80
N LEU A 79 2.31 -20.58 -19.77
CA LEU A 79 3.15 -20.37 -20.95
C LEU A 79 2.91 -21.45 -22.01
N LYS A 80 2.86 -22.71 -21.60
CA LYS A 80 2.60 -23.83 -22.51
C LYS A 80 1.23 -23.70 -23.19
N GLU A 81 0.18 -23.38 -22.44
CA GLU A 81 -1.15 -23.16 -23.01
C GLU A 81 -1.16 -22.00 -24.02
N ALA A 82 -0.42 -20.92 -23.75
CA ALA A 82 -0.32 -19.79 -24.67
C ALA A 82 0.41 -20.17 -25.95
N GLU A 83 1.53 -20.90 -25.85
CA GLU A 83 2.30 -21.40 -27.00
C GLU A 83 1.46 -22.34 -27.88
N GLU A 84 0.70 -23.26 -27.28
CA GLU A 84 -0.20 -24.15 -28.01
C GLU A 84 -1.28 -23.38 -28.78
N ARG A 85 -1.88 -22.36 -28.17
CA ARG A 85 -2.88 -21.51 -28.84
C ARG A 85 -2.28 -20.73 -30.00
N VAL A 86 -1.08 -20.17 -29.83
CA VAL A 86 -0.39 -19.45 -30.90
C VAL A 86 -0.07 -20.38 -32.07
N SER A 87 0.49 -21.56 -31.79
CA SER A 87 0.79 -22.56 -32.81
C SER A 87 -0.45 -22.95 -33.62
N LEU A 88 -1.60 -23.11 -32.95
CA LEU A 88 -2.85 -23.48 -33.60
C LEU A 88 -3.38 -22.37 -34.52
N ILE A 89 -3.20 -21.09 -34.14
CA ILE A 89 -3.54 -19.94 -34.97
C ILE A 89 -2.59 -19.86 -36.19
N GLU A 90 -1.30 -20.07 -36.00
CA GLU A 90 -0.31 -20.06 -37.08
C GLU A 90 -0.56 -21.18 -38.09
N GLU A 91 -0.91 -22.39 -37.64
CA GLU A 91 -1.33 -23.48 -38.53
C GLU A 91 -2.58 -23.10 -39.33
N GLN A 92 -3.61 -22.56 -38.67
CA GLN A 92 -4.84 -22.13 -39.35
C GLN A 92 -4.58 -21.02 -40.37
N PHE A 93 -3.66 -20.09 -40.08
CA PHE A 93 -3.26 -19.05 -41.03
C PHE A 93 -2.49 -19.62 -42.22
N ASN A 94 -1.57 -20.56 -42.00
CA ASN A 94 -0.77 -21.18 -43.06
C ASN A 94 -1.59 -22.14 -43.95
N HIS A 95 -2.70 -22.67 -43.43
CA HIS A 95 -3.64 -23.51 -44.19
C HIS A 95 -4.76 -22.72 -44.88
N GLY A 96 -4.79 -21.39 -44.75
CA GLY A 96 -5.76 -20.47 -45.36
C GLY A 96 -5.27 -19.77 -46.62
#